data_AF-A0A372E4F1-F1
#
_entry.id   AF-A0A372E4F1-F1
#
_cell.length_a   1.000
_cell.length_b   1.000
_cell.length_c   1.000
_cell.angle_alpha   90.00
_cell.angle_beta   90.00
_cell.angle_gamma   90.00
#
_symmetry.space_group_name_H-M   'P 1'
#
loop_
_entity.id
_entity.type
_entity.pdbx_description
1 polymer ?
#
loop_
_entity_poly.entity_id
_entity_poly.type
_entity_poly.pdbx_seq_one_letter_code
_entity_poly.pdbx_strand_id
1 'polypeptide(L)'
;MEVSVDNHPLLPRIEQALDGIRPYLAADGGNVRVLEITDDMVLRLELLGACGTCPMSAMTLKAGVEESVKKAVPEIRSVEAINLTPMSEQPAGQVR
;
A
#
# COMPACT_ATOMS: atom_id res chain seq x y z
N MET A 1 0.27 -24.07 -0.82
CA MET A 1 -0.95 -23.80 -1.59
C MET A 1 -0.90 -22.32 -1.90
N GLU A 2 -0.40 -21.97 -3.08
CA GLU A 2 -0.26 -20.58 -3.52
C GLU A 2 -1.67 -20.13 -3.90
N VAL A 3 -2.30 -19.35 -3.03
CA VAL A 3 -3.60 -18.74 -3.33
C VAL A 3 -3.36 -17.72 -4.42
N SER A 4 -3.56 -18.18 -5.65
CA SER A 4 -3.68 -17.37 -6.84
C SER A 4 -4.61 -16.20 -6.51
N VAL A 5 -4.04 -14.99 -6.53
CA VAL A 5 -4.64 -13.71 -6.13
C VAL A 5 -6.02 -13.50 -6.75
N ASP A 6 -6.26 -14.14 -7.89
CA ASP A 6 -7.36 -13.99 -8.82
C ASP A 6 -8.77 -14.34 -8.28
N ASN A 7 -8.90 -15.00 -7.11
CA ASN A 7 -10.20 -15.46 -6.58
C ASN A 7 -10.50 -15.02 -5.13
N HIS A 8 -10.07 -13.82 -4.72
CA HIS A 8 -10.48 -13.25 -3.42
C HIS A 8 -11.69 -12.32 -3.58
N PRO A 9 -12.78 -12.47 -2.79
CA PRO A 9 -13.99 -11.65 -2.92
C PRO A 9 -13.76 -10.15 -2.68
N LEU A 10 -12.71 -9.81 -1.94
CA LEU A 10 -12.31 -8.41 -1.69
C LEU A 10 -11.46 -7.81 -2.81
N LEU A 11 -10.82 -8.64 -3.63
CA LEU A 11 -9.93 -8.16 -4.68
C LEU A 11 -10.58 -7.15 -5.63
N PRO A 12 -11.79 -7.39 -6.20
CA PRO A 12 -12.42 -6.41 -7.07
C PRO A 12 -12.66 -5.07 -6.36
N ARG A 13 -13.01 -5.09 -5.07
CA ARG A 13 -13.23 -3.85 -4.29
C ARG A 13 -11.93 -3.11 -4.04
N ILE A 14 -10.86 -3.83 -3.73
CA ILE A 14 -9.52 -3.26 -3.55
C ILE A 14 -9.03 -2.69 -4.87
N GLU A 15 -9.19 -3.41 -5.98
CA GLU A 15 -8.83 -2.90 -7.30
C GLU A 15 -9.60 -1.64 -7.68
N GLN A 16 -10.90 -1.56 -7.39
CA GLN A 16 -11.66 -0.32 -7.60
C GLN A 16 -11.16 0.84 -6.74
N ALA A 17 -10.81 0.59 -5.48
CA ALA A 17 -10.23 1.60 -4.60
C ALA A 17 -8.87 2.07 -5.13
N LEU A 18 -8.04 1.12 -5.57
CA LEU A 18 -6.73 1.36 -6.15
C LEU A 18 -6.83 2.14 -7.47
N ASP A 19 -7.81 1.84 -8.31
CA ASP A 19 -8.03 2.53 -9.59
C ASP A 19 -8.24 4.04 -9.40
N GLY A 20 -8.95 4.44 -8.34
CA GLY A 20 -9.13 5.84 -7.98
C GLY A 20 -7.85 6.55 -7.52
N ILE A 21 -6.93 5.83 -6.86
CA ILE A 21 -5.67 6.42 -6.36
C ILE A 21 -4.49 6.23 -7.31
N ARG A 22 -4.53 5.27 -8.25
CA ARG A 22 -3.51 5.05 -9.28
C ARG A 22 -3.11 6.33 -10.02
N PRO A 23 -4.03 7.22 -10.47
CA PRO A 23 -3.63 8.48 -11.09
C PRO A 23 -2.91 9.43 -10.13
N TYR A 24 -3.27 9.44 -8.85
CA TYR A 24 -2.58 10.23 -7.82
C TYR A 24 -1.19 9.67 -7.51
N LEU A 25 -1.09 8.35 -7.36
CA LEU A 25 0.19 7.64 -7.17
C LEU A 25 1.12 7.88 -8.35
N ALA A 26 0.61 7.76 -9.58
CA ALA A 26 1.36 8.00 -10.81
C ALA A 26 1.81 9.47 -10.94
N ALA A 27 0.99 10.43 -10.50
CA ALA A 27 1.38 11.84 -10.45
C ALA A 27 2.55 12.09 -9.49
N ASP A 28 2.63 11.33 -8.39
CA ASP A 28 3.75 11.34 -7.44
C ASP A 28 4.95 10.48 -7.92
N GLY A 29 4.85 9.86 -9.10
CA GLY A 29 5.88 8.97 -9.66
C GLY A 29 5.97 7.60 -8.96
N GLY A 30 4.91 7.21 -8.25
CA GLY A 30 4.74 5.93 -7.57
C GLY A 30 3.66 5.06 -8.21
N ASN A 31 3.61 3.80 -7.80
CA ASN A 31 2.53 2.88 -8.12
C ASN A 31 2.43 1.81 -7.01
N VAL A 32 1.36 1.03 -7.01
CA VAL A 32 1.16 -0.06 -6.04
C VAL A 32 0.67 -1.32 -6.73
N ARG A 33 1.11 -2.47 -6.23
CA ARG A 33 0.73 -3.79 -6.75
C ARG A 33 0.26 -4.68 -5.61
N VAL A 34 -0.97 -5.17 -5.69
CA VAL A 34 -1.49 -6.16 -4.74
C VAL A 34 -0.76 -7.48 -4.94
N LEU A 35 -0.31 -8.09 -3.84
CA LEU A 35 0.39 -9.37 -3.85
C LEU A 35 -0.46 -10.48 -3.27
N GLU A 36 -1.08 -10.27 -2.11
CA GLU A 36 -1.96 -11.26 -1.48
C GLU A 36 -2.77 -10.59 -0.36
N ILE A 37 -3.80 -11.29 0.12
CA ILE A 37 -4.57 -10.90 1.29
C ILE A 37 -4.47 -12.06 2.29
N THR A 38 -4.03 -11.77 3.51
CA THR A 38 -3.92 -12.76 4.57
C THR A 38 -5.27 -13.04 5.23
N ASP A 39 -5.38 -14.17 5.92
CA ASP A 39 -6.58 -14.57 6.67
C ASP A 39 -6.97 -13.57 7.78
N ASP A 40 -5.98 -12.86 8.34
CA ASP A 40 -6.15 -11.76 9.29
C ASP A 40 -6.72 -10.46 8.67
N MET A 41 -7.16 -10.51 7.41
CA MET A 41 -7.60 -9.34 6.63
C MET A 41 -6.49 -8.28 6.48
N VAL A 42 -5.24 -8.74 6.33
CA VAL A 42 -4.10 -7.86 6.03
C VAL A 42 -3.81 -7.91 4.54
N LEU A 43 -3.93 -6.77 3.86
CA LEU A 43 -3.59 -6.64 2.45
C LEU A 43 -2.09 -6.48 2.30
N ARG A 44 -1.43 -7.44 1.67
CA ARG A 44 -0.01 -7.34 1.29
C ARG A 44 0.09 -6.79 -0.12
N LEU A 45 0.87 -5.73 -0.26
CA LEU A 45 1.14 -5.11 -1.55
C LEU A 45 2.62 -4.73 -1.67
N GLU A 46 3.01 -4.36 -2.88
CA GLU A 46 4.32 -3.84 -3.21
C GLU A 46 4.17 -2.40 -3.70
N LEU A 47 4.92 -1.48 -3.11
CA LEU A 47 5.04 -0.12 -3.61
C LEU A 47 6.10 -0.11 -4.72
N LEU A 48 5.74 0.43 -5.87
CA LEU A 48 6.55 0.57 -7.08
C LEU A 48 6.86 2.05 -7.34
N GLY A 49 7.97 2.34 -8.03
CA GLY A 49 8.33 3.70 -8.48
C GLY A 49 9.29 4.46 -7.56
N ALA A 50 9.31 5.80 -7.68
CA ALA A 50 10.24 6.70 -6.98
C ALA A 50 10.07 6.67 -5.44
N CYS A 51 8.94 6.15 -4.96
CA CYS A 51 8.68 5.93 -3.54
C CYS A 51 9.50 4.78 -2.91
N GLY A 52 10.14 3.91 -3.70
CA GLY A 52 11.04 2.88 -3.17
C GLY A 52 12.39 3.43 -2.70
N THR A 53 12.79 4.62 -3.18
CA THR A 53 14.14 5.17 -2.96
C THR A 53 14.24 6.18 -1.81
N CYS A 54 13.11 6.68 -1.30
CA CYS A 54 13.06 7.62 -0.17
C CYS A 54 12.18 7.06 0.96
N PRO A 55 12.76 6.57 2.07
CA PRO A 55 12.00 5.91 3.14
C PRO A 55 10.97 6.83 3.82
N MET A 56 11.22 8.14 3.83
CA MET A 56 10.33 9.13 4.44
C MET A 56 9.01 9.29 3.67
N SER A 57 9.06 9.40 2.33
CA SER A 57 7.87 9.55 1.49
C SER A 57 7.06 8.25 1.40
N ALA A 58 7.74 7.11 1.53
CA ALA A 58 7.12 5.81 1.42
C ALA A 58 6.17 5.50 2.60
N MET A 59 6.50 5.98 3.81
CA MET A 59 5.61 5.86 4.99
C MET A 59 4.32 6.67 4.85
N THR A 60 4.40 7.94 4.42
CA THR A 60 3.23 8.79 4.20
C THR A 60 2.37 8.29 3.05
N LEU A 61 2.99 7.80 1.98
CA LEU A 61 2.27 7.20 0.85
C LEU A 61 1.52 5.94 1.28
N LYS A 62 2.18 5.03 2.02
CA LYS A 62 1.54 3.84 2.58
C LYS A 62 0.31 4.22 3.41
N ALA A 63 0.43 5.23 4.27
CA ALA A 63 -0.69 5.67 5.11
C ALA A 63 -1.87 6.16 4.25
N GLY A 64 -1.61 6.91 3.18
CA GLY A 64 -2.66 7.36 2.24
C GLY A 64 -3.33 6.22 1.46
N VAL A 65 -2.55 5.22 1.03
CA VAL A 65 -3.08 4.01 0.38
C VAL A 65 -3.92 3.21 1.37
N GLU A 66 -3.42 3.00 2.59
CA GLU A 66 -4.15 2.27 3.63
C GLU A 66 -5.48 2.95 3.96
N GLU A 67 -5.49 4.28 4.14
CA GLU A 67 -6.71 5.03 4.42
C GLU A 67 -7.73 4.90 3.27
N SER A 68 -7.26 5.04 2.03
CA SER A 68 -8.11 4.92 0.84
C SER A 68 -8.70 3.51 0.70
N VAL A 69 -7.89 2.47 0.92
CA VAL A 69 -8.34 1.08 0.90
C VAL A 69 -9.32 0.82 2.04
N LYS A 70 -9.04 1.25 3.28
CA LYS A 70 -9.96 1.10 4.42
C LYS A 70 -11.29 1.81 4.20
N LYS A 71 -11.27 2.97 3.52
CA LYS A 71 -12.48 3.73 3.20
C LYS A 71 -13.38 3.00 2.19
N ALA A 72 -12.79 2.32 1.22
CA ALA A 72 -13.52 1.54 0.23
C ALA A 72 -13.88 0.12 0.71
N VAL A 73 -13.00 -0.49 1.50
CA VAL A 73 -13.05 -1.85 2.02
C VAL A 73 -12.71 -1.84 3.51
N PRO A 74 -13.69 -1.55 4.39
CA PRO A 74 -13.47 -1.51 5.83
C PRO A 74 -13.21 -2.91 6.45
N GLU A 75 -13.32 -3.97 5.64
CA GLU A 75 -13.00 -5.35 6.02
C GLU A 75 -11.48 -5.53 6.19
N ILE A 76 -10.66 -4.76 5.48
CA ILE A 76 -9.19 -4.79 5.60
C ILE A 76 -8.76 -4.12 6.92
N ARG A 77 -8.09 -4.88 7.78
CA ARG A 77 -7.57 -4.39 9.07
C ARG A 77 -6.31 -3.57 8.92
N SER A 78 -5.38 -4.03 8.08
CA SER A 78 -4.07 -3.42 7.90
C SER A 78 -3.55 -3.62 6.49
N VAL A 79 -2.68 -2.71 6.05
CA VAL A 79 -1.96 -2.84 4.78
C VAL A 79 -0.47 -2.98 5.05
N GLU A 80 0.15 -4.03 4.53
CA GLU A 80 1.59 -4.28 4.58
C GLU A 80 2.22 -4.08 3.21
N ALA A 81 3.32 -3.32 3.18
CA ALA A 81 4.12 -3.18 1.96
C ALA A 81 5.43 -3.96 2.12
N ILE A 82 5.64 -4.98 1.29
CA ILE A 82 6.80 -5.88 1.43
C ILE A 82 8.14 -5.22 1.08
N ASN A 83 8.09 -4.16 0.27
CA ASN A 83 9.28 -3.43 -0.20
C ASN A 83 9.59 -2.19 0.66
N LEU A 84 8.81 -1.96 1.73
CA LEU A 84 9.19 -1.02 2.78
C LEU A 84 10.03 -1.77 3.79
N THR A 85 11.35 -1.71 3.67
CA THR A 85 12.21 -2.05 4.81
C THR A 85 12.06 -0.92 5.82
N PRO A 86 11.46 -1.13 7.00
CA PRO A 86 11.56 -0.14 8.06
C PRO A 86 13.01 -0.15 8.52
N MET A 87 13.83 0.68 7.89
CA MET A 87 15.10 1.07 8.48
C MET A 87 14.71 1.86 9.73
N SER A 88 14.76 1.16 10.86
CA SER A 88 14.83 1.65 12.23
C SER A 88 15.14 3.15 12.34
N GLU A 89 14.30 3.88 13.09
CA GLU A 89 14.59 5.19 13.67
C GLU A 89 15.25 6.22 12.74
N GLN A 90 14.45 7.08 12.14
CA GLN A 90 14.93 8.40 11.78
C GLN A 90 13.98 9.43 12.41
N PRO A 91 14.38 10.13 13.49
CA PRO A 91 13.58 11.19 14.08
C PRO A 91 13.36 12.26 13.02
N ALA A 92 12.20 12.91 13.09
CA ALA A 92 11.89 14.10 12.30
C ALA A 92 13.14 14.98 12.16
N GLY A 93 13.72 14.99 10.97
CA GLY A 93 14.85 15.82 10.61
C GLY A 93 14.43 17.28 10.71
N GLN A 94 14.76 17.87 11.84
CA GLN A 94 14.85 19.28 12.17
C GLN A 94 14.98 20.19 10.94
N VAL A 95 13.89 20.88 10.60
CA VAL A 95 13.97 22.08 9.75
C VAL A 95 14.69 23.15 10.56
N ARG A 96 15.84 23.58 10.04
CA ARG A 96 16.65 24.66 10.59
C ARG A 96 15.95 26.00 10.46
#